data_AF-A0A3N5XYZ9-F1
#
_entry.id   AF-A0A3N5XYZ9-F1
#
_cell.length_a   1.000
_cell.length_b   1.000
_cell.length_c   1.000
_cell.angle_alpha   90.00
_cell.angle_beta   90.00
_cell.angle_gamma   90.00
#
_symmetry.space_group_name_H-M   'P 1'
#
loop_
_entity.id
_entity.type
_entity.pdbx_description
1 polymer ?
#
loop_
_entity_poly.entity_id
_entity_poly.type
_entity_poly.pdbx_seq_one_letter_code
_entity_poly.pdbx_strand_id
1 'polypeptide(L)'
;MRGPINPRVKNILSALAVAVLGFILLNITFLLNFLLFKLIDLSLPHELVSAFQWFPMVRHALFLVIIMLVSWAVLRSKLSTLYKAIYLIVPVAVVIVSIGIFMYQWPPAAYLVAGIFTAGILFYLYCMRQPWLYYYAVLLVALTLMVFTLLGGQI
;
A
#
# COMPACT_ATOMS: atom_id res chain seq x y z
N MET A 1 -7.07 -26.43 -28.27
CA MET A 1 -6.50 -27.33 -27.24
C MET A 1 -5.39 -26.59 -26.51
N ARG A 2 -5.62 -26.06 -25.30
CA ARG A 2 -4.55 -25.43 -24.50
C ARG A 2 -3.85 -26.52 -23.70
N GLY A 3 -2.61 -26.86 -24.08
CA GLY A 3 -1.79 -27.82 -23.34
C GLY A 3 -1.62 -27.38 -21.88
N PRO A 4 -1.38 -28.32 -20.94
CA PRO A 4 -1.23 -27.99 -19.53
C PRO A 4 -0.04 -27.03 -19.37
N ILE A 5 -0.34 -25.77 -19.03
CA ILE A 5 0.68 -24.76 -18.76
C ILE A 5 1.52 -25.27 -17.59
N ASN A 6 2.84 -25.35 -17.80
CA ASN A 6 3.78 -25.77 -16.77
C ASN A 6 3.54 -24.96 -15.48
N PRO A 7 3.39 -25.60 -14.30
CA PRO A 7 3.08 -24.92 -13.05
C PRO A 7 4.05 -23.77 -12.73
N ARG A 8 5.31 -23.87 -13.16
CA ARG A 8 6.30 -22.79 -13.02
C ARG A 8 5.95 -21.54 -13.83
N VAL A 9 5.53 -21.71 -15.08
CA VAL A 9 5.12 -20.61 -15.97
C VAL A 9 3.89 -19.89 -15.41
N LYS A 10 2.93 -20.65 -14.89
CA LYS A 10 1.74 -20.07 -14.23
C LYS A 10 2.11 -19.22 -13.01
N ASN A 11 3.06 -19.68 -12.19
CA ASN A 11 3.50 -18.94 -11.00
C ASN A 11 4.25 -17.66 -11.35
N ILE A 12 5.15 -17.71 -12.34
CA ILE A 12 5.88 -16.54 -12.83
C ILE A 12 4.91 -15.52 -13.42
N LEU A 13 3.96 -15.97 -14.26
CA LEU A 13 2.96 -15.10 -14.86
C LEU A 13 2.05 -14.46 -13.79
N SER A 14 1.70 -15.20 -12.74
CA SER A 14 0.93 -14.67 -11.62
C SER A 14 1.72 -13.62 -10.82
N ALA A 15 3.01 -13.87 -10.56
CA ALA A 15 3.87 -12.90 -9.89
C ALA A 15 4.04 -11.62 -10.73
N LEU A 16 4.26 -11.76 -12.04
CA LEU A 16 4.34 -10.62 -12.96
C LEU A 16 3.02 -9.83 -12.98
N ALA A 17 1.88 -10.52 -13.02
CA ALA A 17 0.57 -9.87 -12.95
C ALA A 17 0.39 -9.11 -11.63
N VAL A 18 0.81 -9.69 -10.50
CA VAL A 18 0.79 -9.01 -9.19
C VAL A 18 1.65 -7.75 -9.20
N ALA A 19 2.87 -7.82 -9.76
CA ALA A 19 3.76 -6.67 -9.86
C ALA A 19 3.18 -5.55 -10.74
N VAL A 20 2.76 -5.86 -11.97
CA VAL A 20 2.28 -4.87 -12.94
C VAL A 20 0.95 -4.27 -12.50
N LEU A 21 -0.04 -5.10 -12.18
CA LEU A 21 -1.36 -4.61 -11.77
C LEU A 21 -1.30 -3.95 -10.40
N GLY A 22 -0.47 -4.45 -9.48
CA GLY A 22 -0.23 -3.83 -8.20
C GLY A 22 0.37 -2.44 -8.32
N PHE A 23 1.36 -2.27 -9.20
CA PHE A 23 1.98 -0.97 -9.46
C PHE A 23 0.97 0.02 -10.06
N ILE A 24 0.18 -0.41 -11.06
CA ILE A 24 -0.88 0.42 -11.65
C ILE A 24 -1.89 0.84 -10.56
N LEU A 25 -2.33 -0.12 -9.75
CA LEU A 25 -3.32 0.13 -8.70
C LEU A 25 -2.79 1.12 -7.64
N LEU A 26 -1.53 0.97 -7.25
CA LEU A 26 -0.84 1.86 -6.31
C LEU A 26 -0.74 3.29 -6.85
N ASN A 27 -0.40 3.46 -8.13
CA ASN A 27 -0.41 4.79 -8.76
C ASN A 27 -1.81 5.40 -8.80
N ILE A 28 -2.84 4.62 -9.14
CA ILE A 28 -4.24 5.08 -9.12
C ILE A 28 -4.64 5.49 -7.69
N THR A 29 -4.23 4.72 -6.68
CA THR A 29 -4.51 5.05 -5.28
C THR A 29 -3.86 6.38 -4.87
N PHE A 30 -2.60 6.63 -5.24
CA PHE A 30 -1.95 7.90 -4.93
C PHE A 30 -2.52 9.07 -5.74
N LEU A 31 -2.92 8.84 -6.99
CA LEU A 31 -3.63 9.85 -7.78
C LEU A 31 -4.98 10.22 -7.13
N LEU A 32 -5.71 9.23 -6.64
CA LEU A 32 -6.97 9.44 -5.92
C LEU A 32 -6.74 10.20 -4.63
N ASN A 33 -5.67 9.88 -3.88
CA ASN A 33 -5.29 10.63 -2.68
C ASN A 33 -5.03 12.11 -2.99
N PHE A 34 -4.24 12.39 -4.03
CA PHE A 34 -3.97 13.75 -4.48
C PHE A 34 -5.26 14.50 -4.86
N LEU A 35 -6.15 13.83 -5.60
CA LEU A 35 -7.42 14.41 -6.03
C LEU A 35 -8.36 14.69 -4.85
N LEU A 36 -8.43 13.78 -3.87
CA LEU A 36 -9.16 13.99 -2.63
C LEU A 36 -8.62 15.19 -1.85
N PHE A 37 -7.30 15.31 -1.71
CA PHE A 37 -6.69 16.43 -1.01
C PHE A 37 -6.98 17.76 -1.71
N LYS A 38 -6.88 17.80 -3.05
CA LYS A 38 -7.26 18.98 -3.83
C LYS A 38 -8.73 19.35 -3.69
N LEU A 39 -9.62 18.37 -3.64
CA LEU A 39 -11.04 18.61 -3.47
C LEU A 39 -11.35 19.17 -2.07
N ILE A 40 -10.70 18.65 -1.03
CA ILE A 40 -10.80 19.16 0.35
C ILE A 40 -10.28 20.59 0.42
N ASP A 41 -9.13 20.88 -0.22
CA ASP A 41 -8.56 22.23 -0.28
C ASP A 41 -9.47 23.23 -0.98
N LEU A 42 -10.18 22.82 -2.04
CA LEU A 42 -11.12 23.68 -2.75
C LEU A 42 -12.40 23.94 -1.94
N SER A 43 -12.80 22.96 -1.12
CA SER A 43 -14.07 23.00 -0.37
C SER A 43 -13.95 23.77 0.95
N LEU A 44 -12.74 23.96 1.48
CA LEU A 44 -12.51 24.60 2.78
C LEU A 44 -11.89 26.00 2.63
N PRO A 45 -12.39 27.00 3.38
CA PRO A 45 -11.77 28.32 3.42
C PRO A 45 -10.33 28.23 3.94
N HIS A 46 -9.43 28.96 3.28
CA HIS A 46 -7.99 28.93 3.57
C HIS A 46 -7.67 29.25 5.05
N GLU A 47 -8.47 30.09 5.69
CA GLU A 47 -8.29 30.50 7.09
C GLU A 47 -8.47 29.34 8.10
N LEU A 48 -9.40 28.42 7.83
CA LEU A 48 -9.62 27.25 8.68
C LEU A 48 -8.48 26.22 8.56
N VAL A 49 -7.88 26.14 7.37
CA VAL A 49 -6.75 25.25 7.10
C VAL A 49 -5.47 25.74 7.78
N SER A 50 -5.23 27.05 7.80
CA SER A 50 -4.07 27.64 8.47
C SER A 50 -4.18 27.67 10.00
N ALA A 51 -5.40 27.72 10.55
CA ALA A 51 -5.61 27.76 12.00
C ALA A 51 -5.32 26.40 12.68
N PHE A 52 -5.46 25.29 11.95
CA PHE A 52 -5.29 23.94 12.50
C PHE A 52 -3.93 23.34 12.08
N GLN A 53 -2.91 23.45 12.94
CA GLN A 53 -1.58 22.86 12.67
C GLN A 53 -1.62 21.34 12.42
N TRP A 54 -2.65 20.65 12.92
CA TRP A 54 -2.82 19.20 12.79
C TRP A 54 -3.53 18.79 11.50
N PHE A 55 -3.95 19.77 10.68
CA PHE A 55 -4.71 19.52 9.46
C PHE A 55 -4.01 18.57 8.47
N PRO A 56 -2.69 18.66 8.23
CA PRO A 56 -1.99 17.70 7.36
C PRO A 56 -2.08 16.26 7.89
N MET A 57 -1.87 16.06 9.20
CA MET A 57 -1.95 14.73 9.82
C MET A 57 -3.37 14.15 9.75
N VAL A 58 -4.39 14.97 10.00
CA VAL A 58 -5.81 14.54 9.93
C VAL A 58 -6.18 14.10 8.51
N ARG A 59 -5.69 14.78 7.47
CA ARG A 59 -5.92 14.37 6.07
C ARG A 59 -5.33 12.99 5.76
N HIS A 60 -4.08 12.75 6.18
CA HIS A 60 -3.44 11.44 6.00
C HIS A 60 -4.13 10.34 6.80
N ALA A 61 -4.56 10.63 8.04
CA ALA A 61 -5.33 9.69 8.84
C ALA A 61 -6.68 9.34 8.20
N LEU A 62 -7.40 10.34 7.68
CA LEU A 62 -8.67 10.14 6.98
C LEU A 62 -8.50 9.27 5.73
N PHE A 63 -7.46 9.52 4.94
CA PHE A 63 -7.13 8.69 3.79
C PHE A 63 -6.82 7.24 4.19
N LEU A 64 -6.03 7.06 5.26
CA LEU A 64 -5.70 5.75 5.81
C LEU A 64 -6.96 4.98 6.24
N VAL A 65 -7.91 5.65 6.92
CA VAL A 65 -9.21 5.07 7.28
C VAL A 65 -9.99 4.63 6.05
N ILE A 66 -10.09 5.47 5.01
CA ILE A 66 -10.78 5.13 3.76
C ILE A 66 -10.15 3.89 3.12
N ILE A 67 -8.82 3.86 2.99
CA ILE A 67 -8.11 2.72 2.38
C ILE A 67 -8.26 1.46 3.22
N MET A 68 -8.26 1.56 4.55
CA MET A 68 -8.53 0.42 5.43
C MET A 68 -9.95 -0.12 5.23
N LEU A 69 -10.95 0.75 5.13
CA LEU A 69 -12.35 0.34 4.88
C LEU A 69 -12.51 -0.35 3.52
N VAL A 70 -11.91 0.21 2.47
CA VAL A 70 -11.93 -0.38 1.12
C VAL A 70 -11.20 -1.72 1.13
N SER A 71 -10.02 -1.78 1.74
CA SER A 71 -9.21 -3.00 1.83
C SER A 71 -9.92 -4.10 2.61
N TRP A 72 -10.60 -3.74 3.70
CA TRP A 72 -11.44 -4.65 4.46
C TRP A 72 -12.59 -5.22 3.64
N ALA A 73 -13.31 -4.37 2.90
CA ALA A 73 -14.40 -4.79 2.01
C ALA A 73 -13.90 -5.75 0.91
N VAL A 74 -12.74 -5.46 0.33
CA VAL A 74 -12.12 -6.30 -0.72
C VAL A 74 -11.66 -7.65 -0.15
N LEU A 75 -11.03 -7.67 1.02
CA LEU A 75 -10.56 -8.90 1.67
C LEU A 75 -11.72 -9.84 2.02
N ARG A 76 -12.87 -9.28 2.45
CA ARG A 76 -14.09 -10.04 2.74
C ARG A 76 -14.77 -10.61 1.50
N SER A 77 -14.47 -10.08 0.31
CA SER A 77 -15.08 -10.53 -0.94
C SER A 77 -14.62 -11.94 -1.35
N LYS A 78 -15.43 -12.63 -2.17
CA LYS A 78 -15.13 -13.96 -2.76
C LYS A 78 -14.17 -13.89 -3.95
N LEU A 79 -13.32 -12.86 -4.02
CA LEU A 79 -12.36 -12.69 -5.10
C LEU A 79 -11.29 -13.78 -5.09
N SER A 80 -10.77 -14.10 -6.27
CA SER A 80 -9.68 -15.08 -6.39
C SER A 80 -8.44 -14.59 -5.65
N THR A 81 -7.63 -15.56 -5.21
CA THR A 81 -6.38 -15.32 -4.48
C THR A 81 -5.46 -14.31 -5.15
N LEU A 82 -5.41 -14.31 -6.49
CA LEU A 82 -4.55 -13.40 -7.26
C LEU A 82 -5.01 -11.94 -7.10
N TYR A 83 -6.32 -11.68 -7.20
CA TYR A 83 -6.84 -10.32 -7.01
C TYR A 83 -6.63 -9.84 -5.58
N LYS A 84 -6.83 -10.71 -4.58
CA LYS A 84 -6.56 -10.35 -3.18
C LYS A 84 -5.09 -10.01 -2.94
N ALA A 85 -4.16 -10.72 -3.58
CA ALA A 85 -2.73 -10.40 -3.50
C ALA A 85 -2.40 -9.04 -4.17
N ILE A 86 -2.99 -8.74 -5.33
CA ILE A 86 -2.87 -7.41 -5.96
C ILE A 86 -3.42 -6.33 -5.04
N TYR A 87 -4.62 -6.52 -4.49
CA TYR A 87 -5.24 -5.53 -3.62
C TYR A 87 -4.50 -5.34 -2.31
N LEU A 88 -3.80 -6.35 -1.80
CA LEU A 88 -2.97 -6.24 -0.58
C LEU A 88 -1.82 -5.25 -0.75
N ILE A 89 -1.35 -5.01 -1.98
CA ILE A 89 -0.28 -4.03 -2.26
C ILE A 89 -0.68 -2.63 -1.78
N VAL A 90 -1.96 -2.27 -1.97
CA VAL A 90 -2.48 -0.94 -1.64
C VAL A 90 -2.44 -0.62 -0.14
N PRO A 91 -3.12 -1.36 0.76
CA PRO A 91 -3.11 -1.04 2.19
C PRO A 91 -1.70 -1.13 2.78
N VAL A 92 -0.88 -2.09 2.33
CA VAL A 92 0.50 -2.22 2.81
C VAL A 92 1.32 -0.99 2.41
N ALA A 93 1.23 -0.56 1.15
CA ALA A 93 1.94 0.62 0.68
C ALA A 93 1.48 1.88 1.39
N VAL A 94 0.16 2.07 1.55
CA VAL A 94 -0.41 3.24 2.21
C VAL A 94 0.02 3.33 3.67
N VAL A 95 0.06 2.21 4.40
CA VAL A 95 0.53 2.22 5.79
C VAL A 95 2.03 2.52 5.86
N ILE A 96 2.86 1.90 5.02
CA ILE A 96 4.32 2.17 5.00
C ILE A 96 4.61 3.63 4.65
N VAL A 97 3.92 4.17 3.64
CA VAL A 97 4.02 5.60 3.26
C VAL A 97 3.56 6.50 4.40
N SER A 98 2.45 6.15 5.07
CA SER A 98 1.96 6.92 6.21
C SER A 98 2.99 6.94 7.35
N ILE A 99 3.60 5.79 7.67
CA ILE A 99 4.70 5.72 8.65
C ILE A 99 5.84 6.66 8.23
N GLY A 100 6.22 6.66 6.95
CA GLY A 100 7.22 7.56 6.39
C GLY A 100 6.88 9.04 6.59
N ILE A 101 5.62 9.43 6.34
CA ILE A 101 5.15 10.81 6.50
C ILE A 101 5.11 11.22 7.98
N PHE A 102 4.54 10.38 8.85
CA PHE A 102 4.44 10.67 10.29
C PHE A 102 5.82 10.74 10.96
N MET A 103 6.78 9.95 10.49
CA MET A 103 8.13 9.86 11.05
C MET A 103 9.17 10.54 10.15
N TYR A 104 8.75 11.45 9.27
CA TYR A 104 9.63 12.12 8.31
C TYR A 104 10.81 12.83 8.99
N GLN A 105 10.56 13.41 10.18
CA GLN A 105 11.59 14.07 10.97
C GLN A 105 12.68 13.11 11.46
N TRP A 106 12.35 11.81 11.62
CA TRP A 106 13.23 10.77 12.18
C TRP A 106 13.31 9.56 11.23
N PRO A 107 14.00 9.68 10.08
CA PRO A 107 14.06 8.63 9.06
C PRO A 107 14.51 7.25 9.59
N PRO A 108 15.50 7.12 10.49
CA PRO A 108 15.88 5.81 11.04
C PRO A 108 14.74 5.13 11.79
N ALA A 109 13.93 5.90 12.53
CA ALA A 109 12.78 5.38 13.25
C ALA A 109 11.67 4.94 12.28
N ALA A 110 11.46 5.69 11.18
CA ALA A 110 10.52 5.31 10.13
C ALA A 110 10.87 3.93 9.52
N TYR A 111 12.14 3.69 9.21
CA TYR A 111 12.60 2.40 8.68
C TYR A 111 12.44 1.25 9.68
N LEU A 112 12.72 1.48 10.96
CA LEU A 112 12.51 0.47 12.01
C LEU A 112 11.04 0.11 12.16
N VAL A 113 10.15 1.10 12.23
CA VAL A 113 8.71 0.86 12.38
C VAL A 113 8.13 0.18 11.14
N ALA A 114 8.49 0.65 9.94
CA ALA A 114 8.07 0.01 8.68
C ALA A 114 8.61 -1.43 8.56
N GLY A 115 9.84 -1.67 9.01
CA GLY A 115 10.46 -3.00 9.04
C GLY A 115 9.74 -3.96 9.99
N ILE A 116 9.45 -3.52 11.22
CA ILE A 116 8.68 -4.29 12.21
C ILE A 116 7.27 -4.58 11.67
N PHE A 117 6.62 -3.58 11.08
CA PHE A 117 5.29 -3.73 10.48
C PHE A 117 5.30 -4.77 9.34
N THR A 118 6.26 -4.68 8.44
CA THR A 118 6.43 -5.62 7.32
C THR A 118 6.70 -7.04 7.84
N ALA A 119 7.61 -7.19 8.81
CA ALA A 119 7.90 -8.47 9.45
C ALA A 119 6.66 -9.05 10.15
N GLY A 120 5.87 -8.20 10.83
CA GLY A 120 4.62 -8.57 11.46
C GLY A 120 3.58 -9.08 10.47
N ILE A 121 3.43 -8.43 9.31
CA ILE A 121 2.55 -8.90 8.23
C ILE A 121 3.02 -10.26 7.71
N LEU A 122 4.32 -10.41 7.43
CA LEU A 122 4.88 -11.68 6.94
C LEU A 122 4.66 -12.81 7.95
N PHE A 123 4.87 -12.53 9.24
CA PHE A 123 4.60 -13.48 10.31
C PHE A 123 3.11 -13.86 10.40
N TYR A 124 2.21 -12.88 10.31
CA TYR A 124 0.77 -13.12 10.29
C TYR A 124 0.34 -13.99 9.10
N LEU A 125 0.87 -13.70 7.90
CA LEU A 125 0.62 -14.51 6.70
C LEU A 125 1.13 -15.94 6.86
N TYR A 126 2.28 -16.11 7.54
CA TYR A 126 2.87 -17.41 7.88
C TYR A 126 1.97 -18.22 8.81
N CYS A 127 1.48 -17.62 9.89
CA CYS A 127 0.53 -18.27 10.80
C CYS A 127 -0.77 -18.69 10.09
N MET A 128 -1.26 -17.87 9.15
CA MET A 128 -2.47 -18.17 8.39
C MET A 128 -2.25 -19.12 7.20
N ARG A 129 -1.02 -19.60 6.97
CA ARG A 129 -0.64 -20.44 5.82
C ARG A 129 -1.19 -19.92 4.49
N GLN A 130 -1.16 -18.60 4.32
CA GLN A 130 -1.61 -17.98 3.08
C GLN A 130 -0.71 -18.39 1.91
N PRO A 131 -1.20 -18.35 0.66
CA PRO A 131 -0.42 -18.73 -0.50
C PRO A 131 0.74 -17.75 -0.74
N TRP A 132 1.81 -18.27 -1.35
CA TRP A 132 3.08 -17.57 -1.61
C TRP A 132 2.92 -16.16 -2.22
N LEU A 133 1.89 -15.94 -3.05
CA LEU A 133 1.63 -14.67 -3.74
C LEU A 133 1.45 -13.49 -2.77
N TYR A 134 0.92 -13.72 -1.57
CA TYR A 134 0.77 -12.65 -0.58
C TYR A 134 2.11 -12.19 0.00
N TYR A 135 3.04 -13.11 0.27
CA TYR A 135 4.39 -12.76 0.72
C TYR A 135 5.14 -12.00 -0.36
N TYR A 136 5.00 -12.44 -1.62
CA TYR A 136 5.58 -11.76 -2.77
C TYR A 136 5.04 -10.32 -2.87
N ALA A 137 3.73 -10.11 -2.75
CA ALA A 137 3.14 -8.78 -2.79
C ALA A 137 3.69 -7.85 -1.68
N VAL A 138 3.75 -8.33 -0.44
CA VAL A 138 4.27 -7.54 0.70
C VAL A 138 5.74 -7.18 0.51
N LEU A 139 6.58 -8.16 0.14
CA LEU A 139 8.00 -7.93 -0.12
C LEU A 139 8.23 -6.98 -1.30
N LEU A 140 7.45 -7.14 -2.38
CA LEU A 140 7.54 -6.26 -3.54
C LEU A 140 7.27 -4.81 -3.14
N VAL A 141 6.25 -4.55 -2.33
CA VAL A 141 5.94 -3.20 -1.86
C VAL A 141 7.05 -2.65 -0.97
N ALA A 142 7.49 -3.42 0.02
CA ALA A 142 8.54 -2.98 0.94
C ALA A 142 9.83 -2.63 0.18
N LEU A 143 10.25 -3.47 -0.76
CA LEU A 143 11.42 -3.21 -1.61
C LEU A 143 11.22 -2.02 -2.54
N THR A 144 10.07 -1.91 -3.19
CA THR A 144 9.78 -0.81 -4.12
C THR A 144 9.84 0.54 -3.39
N LEU A 145 9.21 0.63 -2.22
CA LEU A 145 9.23 1.85 -1.41
C LEU A 145 10.62 2.13 -0.84
N MET A 146 11.36 1.11 -0.39
CA MET A 146 12.74 1.28 0.07
C MET A 146 13.67 1.80 -1.04
N VAL A 147 13.54 1.28 -2.26
CA VAL A 147 14.30 1.77 -3.41
C VAL A 147 13.90 3.20 -3.76
N PHE A 148 12.60 3.51 -3.73
CA PHE A 148 12.11 4.87 -3.99
C PHE A 148 12.69 5.88 -3.00
N THR A 149 12.73 5.56 -1.70
CA THR A 149 13.31 6.46 -0.69
C THR A 149 14.82 6.61 -0.83
N LEU A 150 15.55 5.52 -1.14
CA LEU A 150 16.99 5.55 -1.37
C LEU A 150 17.39 6.38 -2.59
N LEU A 151 16.55 6.40 -3.63
CA LEU A 151 16.75 7.23 -4.82
C LEU A 151 16.43 8.72 -4.60
N GLY A 152 16.10 9.12 -3.36
CA GLY A 152 15.79 10.50 -3.01
C GLY A 152 14.33 10.89 -3.28
N GLY A 153 13.45 9.91 -3.53
CA GLY A 153 12.02 10.14 -3.56
C GLY A 153 11.54 10.68 -2.21
N GLN A 154 11.14 11.94 -2.19
CA GLN A 154 10.45 12.53 -1.03
C GLN A 154 9.00 12.02 -1.05
N ILE A 155 8.61 11.36 0.02
CA ILE A 155 7.25 10.83 0.24
C ILE A 155 6.36 11.92 0.85
#